data_AF-A0A2M9A8J4-F1
#
_entry.id   AF-A0A2M9A8J4-F1
#
_cell.length_a   1.000
_cell.length_b   1.000
_cell.length_c   1.000
_cell.angle_alpha   90.00
_cell.angle_beta   90.00
_cell.angle_gamma   90.00
#
_symmetry.space_group_name_H-M   'P 1'
#
loop_
_entity.id
_entity.type
_entity.pdbx_description
1 polymer ?
#
loop_
_entity_poly.entity_id
_entity_poly.type
_entity_poly.pdbx_seq_one_letter_code
_entity_poly.pdbx_strand_id
1 'polypeptide(L)'
;MATIHIDDSNPFPNFPIEPDNRRESFADFCKREAAGLKLESDEMYQENREQEELNALQKRRSERKCALLYNNLDLILRHRDEIIATPRYANIDVQYAIKGGGLYVGRLSAVRHFNFAGTLVSIGLKLSSLLEIWDNEQFKVECKCGDTAVIRSFSGSPLSGGSQATAVCPKCKREIHVKNRRFGGYCSLMHIGHDRDIEKVVKSIIAKWTLAEVAYEKNAAEGKDAKWRKAGRELHDDGEPCNLETMINELKLKEFQLASR
;
A
#
# COMPACT_ATOMS: atom_id res chain seq x y z
N MET A 1 3.98 11.48 38.75
CA MET A 1 3.39 10.20 38.31
C MET A 1 2.25 9.88 39.27
N ALA A 2 1.01 9.88 38.79
CA ALA A 2 -0.14 9.57 39.63
C ALA A 2 -0.28 8.04 39.75
N THR A 3 -0.16 7.53 40.97
CA THR A 3 -0.36 6.12 41.29
C THR A 3 -1.87 5.86 41.36
N ILE A 4 -2.39 5.00 40.50
CA ILE A 4 -3.79 4.57 40.55
C ILE A 4 -3.88 3.49 41.65
N HIS A 5 -4.56 3.81 42.74
CA HIS A 5 -4.99 2.83 43.73
C HIS A 5 -6.32 2.25 43.29
N ILE A 6 -6.35 0.94 43.02
CA ILE A 6 -7.59 0.20 42.82
C ILE A 6 -8.05 -0.25 44.21
N ASP A 7 -9.21 0.24 44.62
CA ASP A 7 -9.86 -0.12 45.87
C ASP A 7 -10.70 -1.39 45.65
N ASP A 8 -10.14 -2.54 46.04
CA ASP A 8 -10.78 -3.86 45.92
C ASP A 8 -11.88 -4.09 46.98
N SER A 9 -12.21 -3.10 47.82
CA SER A 9 -13.24 -3.23 48.85
C SER A 9 -14.67 -3.18 48.31
N ASN A 10 -14.85 -2.75 47.05
CA ASN A 10 -16.13 -2.80 46.36
C ASN A 10 -16.12 -3.93 45.31
N PRO A 11 -16.95 -4.99 45.46
CA PRO A 11 -17.11 -5.95 44.38
C PRO A 11 -17.61 -5.24 43.13
N PHE A 12 -17.09 -5.62 41.96
CA PHE A 12 -17.60 -5.19 40.65
C PHE A 12 -19.14 -5.18 40.68
N PRO A 13 -19.81 -4.20 40.06
CA PRO A 13 -21.26 -4.09 40.11
C PRO A 13 -21.88 -5.46 39.78
N ASN A 14 -22.67 -5.99 40.73
CA ASN A 14 -23.38 -7.24 40.54
C ASN A 14 -24.23 -7.08 39.27
N PHE A 15 -23.80 -7.74 38.20
CA PHE A 15 -24.59 -7.85 36.99
C PHE A 15 -25.95 -8.44 37.41
N PRO A 16 -27.08 -7.82 37.02
CA PRO A 16 -28.39 -8.34 37.37
C PRO A 16 -28.48 -9.80 36.91
N ILE A 17 -28.74 -10.69 37.87
CA ILE A 17 -28.95 -12.11 37.61
C ILE A 17 -30.33 -12.22 36.97
N GLU A 18 -30.38 -12.14 35.65
CA GLU A 18 -31.56 -12.55 34.90
C GLU A 18 -31.72 -14.08 35.05
N PRO A 19 -32.91 -14.59 35.41
CA PRO A 19 -33.14 -16.00 35.72
C PRO A 19 -32.92 -16.96 34.54
N ASP A 20 -32.76 -16.43 33.33
CA ASP A 20 -32.50 -17.19 32.09
C ASP A 20 -31.14 -16.89 31.45
N ASN A 21 -30.23 -16.21 32.15
CA ASN A 21 -28.90 -15.94 31.63
C ASN A 21 -27.98 -17.16 31.84
N ARG A 22 -28.28 -18.25 31.13
CA ARG A 22 -27.37 -19.39 30.99
C ARG A 22 -26.16 -18.93 30.19
N ARG A 23 -25.17 -18.36 30.89
CA ARG A 23 -23.81 -18.25 30.35
C ARG A 23 -23.33 -19.66 30.05
N GLU A 24 -23.32 -20.01 28.78
CA GLU A 24 -22.77 -21.27 28.30
C GLU A 24 -21.31 -21.38 28.76
N SER A 25 -20.94 -22.50 29.37
CA SER A 25 -19.56 -22.73 29.72
C SER A 25 -18.76 -22.99 28.44
N PHE A 26 -17.48 -22.57 28.39
CA PHE A 26 -16.62 -22.85 27.23
C PHE A 26 -16.56 -24.36 26.90
N ALA A 27 -16.66 -25.23 27.91
CA ALA A 27 -16.71 -26.68 27.73
C ALA A 27 -17.99 -27.15 27.02
N ASP A 28 -19.14 -26.53 27.29
CA ASP A 28 -20.41 -26.86 26.64
C ASP A 28 -20.47 -26.31 25.21
N PHE A 29 -19.89 -25.12 24.98
CA PHE A 29 -19.65 -24.58 23.64
C PHE A 29 -18.78 -25.52 22.80
N CYS A 30 -17.62 -25.96 23.31
CA CYS A 30 -16.75 -26.91 22.61
C CYS A 30 -17.41 -28.26 22.33
N LYS A 31 -18.27 -28.75 23.24
CA LYS A 31 -19.05 -29.98 22.99
C LYS A 31 -20.07 -29.80 21.86
N ARG A 32 -20.69 -28.63 21.75
CA ARG A 32 -21.61 -28.32 20.65
C ARG A 32 -20.89 -28.10 19.33
N GLU A 33 -19.75 -27.43 19.34
CA GLU A 33 -18.87 -27.32 18.19
C GLU A 33 -18.45 -28.71 17.69
N ALA A 34 -18.03 -29.59 18.60
CA ALA A 34 -17.73 -30.99 18.30
C ALA A 34 -18.96 -31.80 17.82
N ALA A 35 -20.17 -31.40 18.21
CA ALA A 35 -21.44 -31.99 17.76
C ALA A 35 -21.99 -31.36 16.47
N GLY A 36 -21.22 -30.47 15.81
CA GLY A 36 -21.57 -29.91 14.51
C GLY A 36 -22.22 -28.52 14.54
N LEU A 37 -22.13 -27.79 15.66
CA LEU A 37 -22.50 -26.37 15.69
C LEU A 37 -21.57 -25.60 14.74
N LYS A 38 -22.12 -25.12 13.62
CA LYS A 38 -21.42 -24.21 12.72
C LYS A 38 -21.37 -22.82 13.35
N LEU A 39 -20.16 -22.34 13.64
CA LEU A 39 -19.92 -20.99 14.16
C LEU A 39 -20.04 -19.90 13.08
N GLU A 40 -19.92 -20.31 11.82
CA GLU A 40 -20.13 -19.46 10.66
C GLU A 40 -21.37 -19.96 9.90
N SER A 41 -22.22 -19.04 9.44
CA SER A 41 -23.30 -19.41 8.52
C SER A 41 -22.70 -19.91 7.20
N ASP A 42 -23.45 -20.71 6.44
CA ASP A 42 -23.02 -21.15 5.12
C ASP A 42 -22.76 -19.95 4.18
N GLU A 43 -23.46 -18.82 4.40
CA GLU A 43 -23.23 -17.54 3.72
C GLU A 43 -21.87 -16.92 4.11
N MET A 44 -21.55 -16.83 5.41
CA MET A 44 -20.25 -16.32 5.87
C MET A 44 -19.09 -17.18 5.36
N TYR A 45 -19.25 -18.50 5.36
CA TYR A 45 -18.25 -19.42 4.82
C TYR A 45 -18.01 -19.18 3.32
N GLN A 46 -19.09 -18.98 2.56
CA GLN A 46 -19.03 -18.70 1.14
C GLN A 46 -18.37 -17.33 0.86
N GLU A 47 -18.73 -16.29 1.61
CA GLU A 47 -18.11 -14.95 1.52
C GLU A 47 -16.61 -15.00 1.84
N ASN A 48 -16.22 -15.69 2.92
CA ASN A 48 -14.83 -15.90 3.30
C ASN A 48 -14.04 -16.58 2.17
N ARG A 49 -14.62 -17.63 1.56
CA ARG A 49 -13.99 -18.34 0.43
C ARG A 49 -13.80 -17.44 -0.79
N GLU A 50 -14.82 -16.66 -1.15
CA GLU A 50 -14.73 -15.70 -2.26
C GLU A 50 -13.67 -14.63 -2.00
N GLN A 51 -13.59 -14.13 -0.76
CA GLN A 51 -12.59 -13.16 -0.36
C GLN A 51 -11.16 -13.74 -0.40
N GLU A 52 -10.98 -15.00 0.02
CA GLU A 52 -9.72 -15.73 -0.10
C GLU A 52 -9.29 -15.91 -1.56
N GLU A 53 -10.21 -16.30 -2.44
CA GLU A 53 -9.94 -16.46 -3.88
C GLU A 53 -9.52 -15.13 -4.52
N LEU A 54 -10.22 -14.04 -4.20
CA LEU A 54 -9.86 -12.69 -4.66
C LEU A 54 -8.48 -12.26 -4.15
N ASN A 55 -8.18 -12.49 -2.86
CA ASN A 55 -6.89 -12.20 -2.27
C ASN A 55 -5.76 -13.00 -2.93
N ALA A 56 -6.00 -14.28 -3.25
CA ALA A 56 -5.04 -15.14 -3.93
C ALA A 56 -4.75 -14.66 -5.36
N LEU A 57 -5.77 -14.18 -6.09
CA LEU A 57 -5.59 -13.58 -7.41
C LEU A 57 -4.80 -12.26 -7.34
N GLN A 58 -5.12 -11.39 -6.39
CA GLN A 58 -4.38 -10.13 -6.17
C GLN A 58 -2.92 -10.39 -5.80
N LYS A 59 -2.66 -11.40 -4.96
CA LYS A 59 -1.31 -11.84 -4.60
C LYS A 59 -0.52 -12.29 -5.83
N ARG A 60 -1.09 -13.18 -6.65
CA ARG A 60 -0.47 -13.65 -7.91
C ARG A 60 -0.14 -12.49 -8.87
N ARG A 61 -1.07 -11.54 -9.03
CA ARG A 61 -0.83 -10.34 -9.85
C ARG A 61 0.31 -9.48 -9.28
N SER A 62 0.33 -9.29 -7.96
CA SER A 62 1.37 -8.50 -7.28
C SER A 62 2.74 -9.15 -7.38
N GLU A 63 2.82 -10.48 -7.29
CA GLU A 63 4.05 -11.25 -7.47
C GLU A 63 4.59 -11.14 -8.90
N ARG A 64 3.73 -11.26 -9.92
CA ARG A 64 4.12 -11.02 -11.32
C ARG A 64 4.69 -9.62 -11.51
N LYS A 65 3.99 -8.58 -11.01
CA LYS A 65 4.45 -7.20 -11.15
C LYS A 65 5.74 -6.93 -10.38
N CYS A 66 5.91 -7.54 -9.21
CA CYS A 66 7.13 -7.48 -8.42
C CYS A 66 8.31 -8.12 -9.17
N ALA A 67 8.11 -9.32 -9.72
CA ALA A 67 9.12 -9.99 -10.54
C ALA A 67 9.49 -9.15 -11.77
N LEU A 68 8.50 -8.59 -12.46
CA LEU A 68 8.72 -7.71 -13.61
C LEU A 68 9.58 -6.49 -13.23
N LEU A 69 9.28 -5.82 -12.11
CA LEU A 69 10.04 -4.68 -11.62
C LEU A 69 11.49 -5.05 -11.33
N TYR A 70 11.72 -6.12 -10.56
CA TYR A 70 13.07 -6.50 -10.14
C TYR A 70 13.92 -7.10 -11.28
N ASN A 71 13.30 -7.79 -12.22
CA ASN A 71 13.97 -8.29 -13.42
C ASN A 71 14.48 -7.13 -14.28
N ASN A 72 13.71 -6.03 -14.37
CA ASN A 72 14.06 -4.85 -15.16
C ASN A 72 14.61 -3.69 -14.29
N LEU A 73 15.01 -3.96 -13.05
CA LEU A 73 15.45 -2.92 -12.11
C LEU A 73 16.63 -2.10 -12.65
N ASP A 74 17.57 -2.74 -13.33
CA ASP A 74 18.72 -2.06 -13.96
C ASP A 74 18.26 -1.00 -14.98
N LEU A 75 17.39 -1.39 -15.91
CA LEU A 75 16.79 -0.48 -16.89
C LEU A 75 16.06 0.68 -16.20
N ILE A 76 15.25 0.37 -15.18
CA ILE A 76 14.48 1.37 -14.43
C ILE A 76 15.42 2.38 -13.75
N LEU A 77 16.49 1.92 -13.11
CA LEU A 77 17.44 2.81 -12.43
C LEU A 77 18.25 3.65 -13.42
N ARG A 78 18.64 3.09 -14.59
CA ARG A 78 19.33 3.85 -15.65
C ARG A 78 18.47 4.96 -16.25
N HIS A 79 17.15 4.77 -16.30
CA HIS A 79 16.18 5.76 -16.78
C HIS A 79 15.46 6.51 -15.65
N ARG A 80 16.00 6.52 -14.42
CA ARG A 80 15.35 7.11 -13.24
C ARG A 80 14.86 8.54 -13.49
N ASP A 81 15.72 9.42 -13.99
CA ASP A 81 15.41 10.83 -14.13
C ASP A 81 14.31 11.06 -15.19
N GLU A 82 14.33 10.28 -16.26
CA GLU A 82 13.28 10.27 -17.29
C GLU A 82 11.94 9.78 -16.72
N ILE A 83 11.96 8.72 -15.91
CA ILE A 83 10.75 8.19 -15.25
C ILE A 83 10.14 9.22 -14.30
N ILE A 84 10.96 9.90 -13.51
CA ILE A 84 10.50 10.94 -12.58
C ILE A 84 9.95 12.16 -13.35
N ALA A 85 10.59 12.54 -14.46
CA ALA A 85 10.17 13.68 -15.27
C ALA A 85 8.90 13.41 -16.10
N THR A 86 8.54 12.14 -16.33
CA THR A 86 7.41 11.75 -17.17
C THR A 86 6.18 11.42 -16.30
N PRO A 87 5.12 12.27 -16.26
CA PRO A 87 4.02 12.11 -15.30
C PRO A 87 3.35 10.73 -15.33
N ARG A 88 3.11 10.17 -16.53
CA ARG A 88 2.47 8.86 -16.66
C ARG A 88 3.33 7.69 -16.14
N TYR A 89 4.66 7.82 -16.13
CA TYR A 89 5.55 6.82 -15.54
C TYR A 89 5.70 7.04 -14.04
N ALA A 90 5.86 8.30 -13.64
CA ALA A 90 5.99 8.71 -12.25
C ALA A 90 4.82 8.24 -11.37
N ASN A 91 3.60 8.22 -11.92
CA ASN A 91 2.34 7.89 -11.23
C ASN A 91 1.98 6.39 -11.22
N ILE A 92 2.84 5.51 -11.76
CA ILE A 92 2.61 4.05 -11.72
C ILE A 92 2.61 3.57 -10.26
N ASP A 93 1.55 2.85 -9.86
CA ASP A 93 1.45 2.25 -8.52
C ASP A 93 2.42 1.07 -8.36
N VAL A 94 3.27 1.14 -7.33
CA VAL A 94 4.31 0.15 -7.01
C VAL A 94 4.23 -0.34 -5.56
N GLN A 95 3.02 -0.37 -4.99
CA GLN A 95 2.75 -0.87 -3.63
C GLN A 95 3.27 -2.30 -3.34
N TYR A 96 3.54 -3.08 -4.39
CA TYR A 96 4.09 -4.44 -4.32
C TYR A 96 5.62 -4.49 -4.29
N ALA A 97 6.30 -3.39 -4.61
CA ALA A 97 7.74 -3.38 -4.84
C ALA A 97 8.52 -3.50 -3.54
N ILE A 98 8.06 -2.87 -2.45
CA ILE A 98 8.75 -2.87 -1.17
C ILE A 98 7.91 -3.46 -0.05
N LYS A 99 8.53 -4.31 0.77
CA LYS A 99 7.91 -4.89 1.96
C LYS A 99 8.57 -4.31 3.21
N GLY A 100 7.79 -3.74 4.10
CA GLY A 100 8.29 -3.25 5.37
C GLY A 100 7.43 -3.75 6.51
N GLY A 101 7.89 -3.51 7.73
CA GLY A 101 7.09 -3.69 8.93
C GLY A 101 7.94 -3.85 10.16
N GLY A 102 7.33 -3.72 11.32
CA GLY A 102 8.06 -3.87 12.57
C GLY A 102 7.22 -4.52 13.64
N LEU A 103 7.93 -5.05 14.64
CA LEU A 103 7.30 -5.47 15.88
C LEU A 103 6.55 -4.26 16.47
N TYR A 104 5.33 -4.49 16.95
CA TYR A 104 4.41 -3.48 17.53
C TYR A 104 3.79 -2.46 16.56
N VAL A 105 4.35 -2.25 15.36
CA VAL A 105 3.80 -1.31 14.36
C VAL A 105 3.16 -2.01 13.16
N GLY A 106 3.27 -3.34 13.09
CA GLY A 106 2.68 -4.13 12.03
C GLY A 106 3.38 -3.96 10.68
N ARG A 107 2.68 -4.34 9.61
CA ARG A 107 3.20 -4.27 8.24
C ARG A 107 3.20 -2.83 7.75
N LEU A 108 4.22 -2.44 7.00
CA LEU A 108 4.22 -1.18 6.26
C LEU A 108 3.05 -1.17 5.27
N SER A 109 2.15 -0.21 5.43
CA SER A 109 1.08 0.02 4.46
C SER A 109 1.60 0.85 3.30
N ALA A 110 1.78 0.23 2.13
CA ALA A 110 2.13 0.92 0.88
C ALA A 110 0.89 1.34 0.07
N VAL A 111 -0.29 1.24 0.69
CA VAL A 111 -1.60 1.65 0.16
C VAL A 111 -2.36 2.34 1.28
N ARG A 112 -3.05 3.44 0.97
CA ARG A 112 -4.07 4.01 1.86
C ARG A 112 -5.40 4.06 1.15
N HIS A 113 -6.45 3.81 1.90
CA HIS A 113 -7.82 3.85 1.42
C HIS A 113 -8.52 5.09 1.96
N PHE A 114 -9.21 5.79 1.09
CA PHE A 114 -10.00 6.97 1.40
C PHE A 114 -11.42 6.76 0.89
N ASN A 115 -12.41 7.30 1.60
CA ASN A 115 -13.78 7.33 1.11
C ASN A 115 -14.10 8.77 0.67
N PHE A 116 -14.33 8.97 -0.62
CA PHE A 116 -14.74 10.24 -1.19
C PHE A 116 -16.16 10.10 -1.72
N ALA A 117 -17.11 10.79 -1.10
CA ALA A 117 -18.52 10.81 -1.51
C ALA A 117 -19.12 9.40 -1.77
N GLY A 118 -18.83 8.44 -0.89
CA GLY A 118 -19.31 7.06 -1.00
C GLY A 118 -18.48 6.16 -1.93
N THR A 119 -17.39 6.67 -2.52
CA THR A 119 -16.48 5.90 -3.37
C THR A 119 -15.18 5.60 -2.62
N LEU A 120 -14.81 4.32 -2.55
CA LEU A 120 -13.54 3.89 -1.99
C LEU A 120 -12.41 4.12 -3.01
N VAL A 121 -11.50 5.04 -2.69
CA VAL A 121 -10.30 5.35 -3.48
C VAL A 121 -9.09 4.76 -2.78
N SER A 122 -8.28 4.00 -3.52
CA SER A 122 -7.05 3.39 -3.02
C SER A 122 -5.85 4.09 -3.63
N ILE A 123 -4.97 4.63 -2.80
CA ILE A 123 -3.78 5.38 -3.22
C ILE A 123 -2.54 4.59 -2.80
N GLY A 124 -1.87 4.01 -3.79
CA GLY A 124 -0.61 3.28 -3.62
C GLY A 124 0.61 4.20 -3.63
N LEU A 125 1.73 3.68 -3.13
CA LEU A 125 3.05 4.25 -3.34
C LEU A 125 3.35 4.34 -4.85
N LYS A 126 3.83 5.51 -5.30
CA LYS A 126 4.14 5.79 -6.70
C LYS A 126 5.59 5.45 -7.05
N LEU A 127 5.83 5.12 -8.31
CA LEU A 127 7.16 4.73 -8.81
C LEU A 127 8.19 5.85 -8.61
N SER A 128 7.82 7.10 -8.89
CA SER A 128 8.67 8.27 -8.64
C SER A 128 9.15 8.33 -7.19
N SER A 129 8.22 8.29 -6.23
CA SER A 129 8.54 8.30 -4.80
C SER A 129 9.39 7.12 -4.36
N LEU A 130 9.15 5.92 -4.90
CA LEU A 130 10.03 4.76 -4.64
C LEU A 130 11.46 4.99 -5.13
N LEU A 131 11.64 5.55 -6.34
CA LEU A 131 12.96 5.85 -6.91
C LEU A 131 13.70 6.95 -6.13
N GLU A 132 12.97 7.92 -5.58
CA GLU A 132 13.54 8.92 -4.68
C GLU A 132 13.96 8.30 -3.33
N ILE A 133 13.14 7.40 -2.78
CA ILE A 133 13.46 6.68 -1.54
C ILE A 133 14.71 5.82 -1.72
N TRP A 134 14.82 5.11 -2.85
CA TRP A 134 16.00 4.30 -3.17
C TRP A 134 17.26 5.12 -3.44
N ASP A 135 17.14 6.41 -3.71
CA ASP A 135 18.29 7.29 -3.85
C ASP A 135 18.92 7.66 -2.49
N ASN A 136 18.20 7.44 -1.39
CA ASN A 136 18.70 7.69 -0.05
C ASN A 136 19.72 6.63 0.40
N GLU A 137 20.78 7.06 1.08
CA GLU A 137 21.82 6.17 1.63
C GLU A 137 21.27 5.07 2.56
N GLN A 138 20.19 5.36 3.28
CA GLN A 138 19.49 4.37 4.10
C GLN A 138 19.00 3.17 3.28
N PHE A 139 18.74 3.34 1.98
CA PHE A 139 18.24 2.32 1.06
C PHE A 139 19.27 1.81 0.05
N LYS A 140 20.50 2.33 0.06
CA LYS A 140 21.61 1.89 -0.80
C LYS A 140 22.56 0.97 -0.07
N VAL A 141 23.08 -0.03 -0.78
CA VAL A 141 24.04 -1.01 -0.25
C VAL A 141 25.05 -1.35 -1.34
N GLU A 142 26.34 -1.32 -1.03
CA GLU A 142 27.36 -1.75 -1.98
C GLU A 142 27.25 -3.25 -2.28
N CYS A 143 27.28 -3.60 -3.56
CA CYS A 143 27.33 -4.98 -4.00
C CYS A 143 28.75 -5.39 -4.34
N LYS A 144 29.09 -6.67 -4.10
CA LYS A 144 30.38 -7.27 -4.48
C LYS A 144 30.72 -7.16 -5.98
N CYS A 145 29.74 -6.89 -6.84
CA CYS A 145 29.97 -6.68 -8.28
C CYS A 145 30.38 -5.23 -8.64
N GLY A 146 30.56 -4.36 -7.64
CA GLY A 146 30.92 -2.95 -7.81
C GLY A 146 29.73 -2.00 -8.03
N ASP A 147 28.51 -2.53 -8.06
CA ASP A 147 27.29 -1.75 -8.25
C ASP A 147 26.53 -1.51 -6.93
N THR A 148 25.56 -0.60 -6.92
CA THR A 148 24.71 -0.30 -5.77
C THR A 148 23.43 -1.13 -5.80
N ALA A 149 23.23 -1.95 -4.77
CA ALA A 149 21.97 -2.63 -4.49
C ALA A 149 21.00 -1.73 -3.73
N VAL A 150 19.70 -1.95 -3.95
CA VAL A 150 18.62 -1.19 -3.29
C VAL A 150 17.83 -2.06 -2.34
N ILE A 151 17.38 -1.51 -1.21
CA ILE A 151 16.58 -2.23 -0.22
C ILE A 151 15.18 -2.54 -0.77
N ARG A 152 14.86 -3.83 -0.86
CA ARG A 152 13.54 -4.34 -1.28
C ARG A 152 12.64 -4.73 -0.12
N SER A 153 13.23 -5.02 1.03
CA SER A 153 12.46 -5.28 2.24
C SER A 153 13.21 -4.95 3.51
N PHE A 154 12.47 -4.62 4.57
CA PHE A 154 13.02 -4.41 5.89
C PHE A 154 12.05 -4.87 6.98
N SER A 155 12.61 -5.29 8.12
CA SER A 155 11.89 -5.58 9.35
C SER A 155 12.67 -5.05 10.55
N GLY A 156 12.00 -4.73 11.66
CA GLY A 156 12.70 -4.24 12.85
C GLY A 156 11.80 -3.92 14.02
N SER A 157 12.35 -3.23 15.01
CA SER A 157 11.60 -2.74 16.17
C SER A 157 11.83 -1.24 16.33
N PRO A 158 10.76 -0.44 16.49
CA PRO A 158 10.89 0.97 16.81
C PRO A 158 11.52 1.18 18.20
N LEU A 159 11.32 0.24 19.13
CA LEU A 159 11.80 0.36 20.52
C LEU A 159 13.31 0.15 20.63
N SER A 160 13.86 -0.86 19.95
CA SER A 160 15.31 -1.10 19.96
C SER A 160 16.06 -0.33 18.87
N GLY A 161 15.33 0.23 17.89
CA GLY A 161 15.89 0.87 16.70
C GLY A 161 16.57 -0.08 15.72
N GLY A 162 16.77 -1.35 16.10
CA GLY A 162 17.40 -2.37 15.27
C GLY A 162 16.53 -2.81 14.11
N SER A 163 17.17 -3.07 12.97
CA SER A 163 16.50 -3.62 11.79
C SER A 163 17.34 -4.66 11.06
N GLN A 164 16.64 -5.50 10.33
CA GLN A 164 17.17 -6.36 9.28
C GLN A 164 16.55 -5.91 7.96
N ALA A 165 17.32 -5.94 6.89
CA ALA A 165 16.83 -5.59 5.57
C ALA A 165 17.42 -6.51 4.51
N THR A 166 16.73 -6.62 3.39
CA THR A 166 17.20 -7.34 2.22
C THR A 166 17.29 -6.36 1.06
N ALA A 167 18.47 -6.29 0.46
CA ALA A 167 18.75 -5.54 -0.74
C ALA A 167 18.80 -6.47 -1.96
N VAL A 168 18.60 -5.92 -3.15
CA VAL A 168 18.83 -6.63 -4.41
C VAL A 168 19.68 -5.77 -5.34
N CYS A 169 20.70 -6.39 -5.91
CA CYS A 169 21.55 -5.72 -6.89
C CYS A 169 20.86 -5.67 -8.26
N PRO A 170 20.73 -4.50 -8.90
CA PRO A 170 20.11 -4.37 -10.22
C PRO A 170 20.87 -5.15 -11.30
N LYS A 171 22.21 -5.20 -11.20
CA LYS A 171 23.10 -5.81 -12.19
C LYS A 171 23.26 -7.31 -12.03
N CYS A 172 23.76 -7.77 -10.88
CA CYS A 172 24.04 -9.20 -10.66
C CYS A 172 22.87 -9.99 -10.03
N LYS A 173 21.76 -9.32 -9.73
CA LYS A 173 20.53 -9.89 -9.15
C LYS A 173 20.70 -10.61 -7.81
N ARG A 174 21.89 -10.54 -7.18
CA ARG A 174 22.15 -11.12 -5.87
C ARG A 174 21.40 -10.37 -4.78
N GLU A 175 20.87 -11.13 -3.83
CA GLU A 175 20.30 -10.59 -2.61
C GLU A 175 21.39 -10.37 -1.56
N ILE A 176 21.26 -9.29 -0.80
CA ILE A 176 22.21 -8.89 0.25
C ILE A 176 21.42 -8.67 1.53
N HIS A 177 21.79 -9.37 2.60
CA HIS A 177 21.21 -9.14 3.91
C HIS A 177 21.98 -8.05 4.66
N VAL A 178 21.25 -7.04 5.12
CA VAL A 178 21.77 -5.89 5.85
C VAL A 178 21.24 -5.95 7.28
N LYS A 179 22.12 -5.68 8.24
CA LYS A 179 21.77 -5.60 9.67
C LYS A 179 22.19 -4.25 10.22
N ASN A 180 21.69 -3.90 11.39
CA ASN A 180 22.13 -2.76 12.19
C ASN A 180 21.89 -1.37 11.57
N ARG A 181 20.95 -1.25 10.62
CA ARG A 181 20.43 0.07 10.21
C ARG A 181 19.29 0.49 11.14
N ARG A 182 19.03 1.80 11.21
CA ARG A 182 17.93 2.34 12.04
C ARG A 182 16.59 1.99 11.41
N PHE A 183 15.75 1.24 12.11
CA PHE A 183 14.39 0.91 11.67
C PHE A 183 13.56 2.17 11.36
N GLY A 184 13.62 3.16 12.23
CA GLY A 184 12.94 4.45 12.05
C GLY A 184 13.35 5.18 10.77
N GLY A 185 14.59 5.01 10.30
CA GLY A 185 15.04 5.57 9.02
C GLY A 185 14.30 4.99 7.82
N TYR A 186 14.06 3.68 7.81
CA TYR A 186 13.25 3.04 6.77
C TYR A 186 11.79 3.48 6.82
N CYS A 187 11.15 3.38 7.99
CA CYS A 187 9.74 3.72 8.13
C CYS A 187 9.46 5.18 7.82
N SER A 188 10.27 6.11 8.32
CA SER A 188 10.08 7.55 8.09
C SER A 188 10.15 7.92 6.62
N LEU A 189 11.19 7.48 5.91
CA LEU A 189 11.35 7.76 4.48
C LEU A 189 10.21 7.16 3.64
N MET A 190 9.78 5.93 3.96
CA MET A 190 8.62 5.32 3.32
C MET A 190 7.33 6.11 3.55
N HIS A 191 7.06 6.53 4.79
CA HIS A 191 5.87 7.32 5.11
C HIS A 191 5.92 8.69 4.43
N ILE A 192 7.05 9.39 4.46
CA ILE A 192 7.20 10.70 3.80
C ILE A 192 6.91 10.61 2.30
N GLY A 193 7.46 9.60 1.61
CA GLY A 193 7.21 9.41 0.19
C GLY A 193 5.74 9.10 -0.10
N HIS A 194 5.13 8.19 0.68
CA HIS A 194 3.73 7.82 0.48
C HIS A 194 2.75 8.94 0.85
N ASP A 195 3.01 9.68 1.92
CA ASP A 195 2.22 10.85 2.32
C ASP A 195 2.27 11.94 1.24
N ARG A 196 3.43 12.15 0.61
CA ARG A 196 3.56 13.08 -0.53
C ARG A 196 2.75 12.61 -1.74
N ASP A 197 2.75 11.32 -2.05
CA ASP A 197 1.93 10.76 -3.12
C ASP A 197 0.44 10.96 -2.86
N ILE A 198 0.01 10.69 -1.63
CA ILE A 198 -1.36 10.91 -1.17
C ILE A 198 -1.74 12.38 -1.33
N GLU A 199 -0.90 13.29 -0.84
CA GLU A 199 -1.16 14.73 -0.92
C GLU A 199 -1.35 15.20 -2.37
N LYS A 200 -0.50 14.74 -3.30
CA LYS A 200 -0.62 15.04 -4.73
C LYS A 200 -1.94 14.55 -5.31
N VAL A 201 -2.32 13.31 -5.03
CA VAL A 201 -3.57 12.72 -5.53
C VAL A 201 -4.78 13.43 -4.94
N VAL A 202 -4.80 13.69 -3.63
CA VAL A 202 -5.90 14.38 -2.95
C VAL A 202 -6.05 15.80 -3.49
N LYS A 203 -4.96 16.56 -3.67
CA LYS A 203 -4.99 17.89 -4.29
C LYS A 203 -5.54 17.85 -5.70
N SER A 204 -5.15 16.87 -6.51
CA SER A 204 -5.67 16.68 -7.86
C SER A 204 -7.17 16.38 -7.87
N ILE A 205 -7.64 15.49 -6.98
CA ILE A 205 -9.06 15.17 -6.83
C ILE A 205 -9.86 16.42 -6.43
N ILE A 206 -9.40 17.16 -5.41
CA ILE A 206 -10.07 18.39 -4.94
C ILE A 206 -10.14 19.42 -6.07
N ALA A 207 -9.04 19.68 -6.77
CA ALA A 207 -9.01 20.65 -7.87
C ALA A 207 -10.00 20.28 -8.98
N LYS A 208 -10.04 19.00 -9.38
CA LYS A 208 -10.97 18.52 -10.41
C LYS A 208 -12.42 18.56 -9.94
N TRP A 209 -12.66 18.25 -8.67
CA TRP A 209 -13.98 18.36 -8.07
C TRP A 209 -14.49 19.80 -8.07
N THR A 210 -13.66 20.76 -7.64
CA THR A 210 -14.01 22.19 -7.65
C THR A 210 -14.32 22.68 -9.07
N LEU A 211 -13.54 22.27 -10.08
CA LEU A 211 -13.84 22.61 -11.48
C LEU A 211 -15.17 22.03 -11.95
N ALA A 212 -15.47 20.79 -11.56
CA ALA A 212 -16.73 20.13 -11.91
C ALA A 212 -17.94 20.80 -11.23
N GLU A 213 -17.81 21.24 -9.98
CA GLU A 213 -18.86 22.00 -9.27
C GLU A 213 -19.15 23.34 -9.96
N VAL A 214 -18.11 24.10 -10.31
CA VAL A 214 -18.28 25.38 -11.05
C VAL A 214 -18.95 25.15 -12.41
N ALA A 215 -18.56 24.09 -13.13
CA ALA A 215 -19.20 23.74 -14.40
C ALA A 215 -20.66 23.32 -14.21
N TYR A 216 -20.97 22.60 -13.13
CA TYR A 216 -22.33 22.22 -12.78
C TYR A 216 -23.21 23.44 -12.49
N GLU A 217 -22.74 24.36 -11.63
CA GLU A 217 -23.47 25.59 -11.29
C GLU A 217 -23.79 26.42 -12.54
N LYS A 218 -22.82 26.55 -13.46
CA LYS A 218 -23.02 27.23 -14.74
C LYS A 218 -24.10 26.54 -15.59
N ASN A 219 -24.05 25.21 -15.72
CA ASN A 219 -25.03 24.46 -16.50
C ASN A 219 -26.44 24.56 -15.88
N ALA A 220 -26.54 24.52 -14.55
CA ALA A 220 -27.79 24.67 -13.82
C ALA A 220 -28.39 26.08 -14.03
N ALA A 221 -27.56 27.13 -13.99
CA ALA A 221 -27.98 28.50 -14.26
C ALA A 221 -28.48 28.69 -15.71
N GLU A 222 -27.95 27.92 -16.67
CA GLU A 222 -28.40 27.92 -18.07
C GLU A 222 -29.68 27.08 -18.30
N GLY A 223 -30.34 26.58 -17.23
CA GLY A 223 -31.55 25.76 -17.32
C GLY A 223 -31.32 24.39 -17.97
N LYS A 224 -30.06 24.00 -18.17
CA LYS A 224 -29.69 22.67 -18.64
C LYS A 224 -29.78 21.76 -17.42
N ASP A 225 -30.93 21.11 -17.27
CA ASP A 225 -31.21 20.18 -16.19
C ASP A 225 -30.16 19.05 -16.23
N ALA A 226 -29.08 19.23 -15.47
CA ALA A 226 -27.95 18.33 -15.46
C ALA A 226 -28.33 17.14 -14.59
N LYS A 227 -29.18 16.26 -15.13
CA LYS A 227 -29.42 14.92 -14.59
C LYS A 227 -28.09 14.24 -14.36
N TRP A 228 -27.58 14.34 -13.13
CA TRP A 228 -26.49 13.59 -12.52
C TRP A 228 -25.51 12.98 -13.53
N ARG A 229 -24.87 13.80 -14.37
CA ARG A 229 -23.60 13.37 -14.97
C ARG A 229 -22.66 13.31 -13.78
N LYS A 230 -22.49 12.11 -13.20
CA LYS A 230 -21.55 11.86 -12.11
C LYS A 230 -20.24 12.54 -12.50
N ALA A 231 -19.92 13.67 -11.87
CA ALA A 231 -18.70 14.43 -12.09
C ALA A 231 -17.44 13.52 -12.01
N GLY A 232 -17.57 12.40 -11.29
CA GLY A 232 -16.56 11.35 -11.24
C GLY A 232 -16.21 10.65 -12.57
N ARG A 233 -17.00 10.74 -13.64
CA ARG A 233 -16.61 10.18 -14.96
C ARG A 233 -15.46 10.93 -15.62
N GLU A 234 -15.23 12.18 -15.23
CA GLU A 234 -14.18 13.03 -15.80
C GLU A 234 -12.97 13.17 -14.86
N LEU A 235 -12.98 12.47 -13.71
CA LEU A 235 -11.83 12.33 -12.81
C LEU A 235 -10.84 11.31 -13.38
N HIS A 236 -10.27 11.60 -14.54
CA HIS A 236 -9.11 10.89 -15.08
C HIS A 236 -7.87 11.73 -14.83
N ASP A 237 -6.74 11.11 -14.49
CA ASP A 237 -5.44 11.80 -14.42
C ASP A 237 -5.10 12.35 -15.81
N ASP A 238 -4.39 13.48 -15.90
CA ASP A 238 -4.22 14.25 -17.15
C ASP A 238 -3.27 13.58 -18.17
N GLY A 239 -2.98 12.30 -18.00
CA GLY A 239 -2.06 11.53 -18.84
C GLY A 239 -2.66 10.21 -19.32
N GLU A 240 -2.14 9.72 -20.44
CA GLU A 240 -2.47 8.37 -20.91
C GLU A 240 -2.15 7.33 -19.82
N PRO A 241 -3.07 6.39 -19.55
CA PRO A 241 -2.83 5.36 -18.55
C PRO A 241 -1.63 4.51 -18.95
N CYS A 242 -0.58 4.55 -18.13
CA CYS A 242 0.61 3.72 -18.30
C CYS A 242 0.71 2.71 -17.16
N ASN A 243 1.15 1.50 -17.50
CA ASN A 243 1.47 0.48 -16.51
C ASN A 243 2.96 0.10 -16.62
N LEU A 244 3.44 -0.66 -15.63
CA LEU A 244 4.85 -1.03 -15.54
C LEU A 244 5.36 -1.79 -16.80
N GLU A 245 4.53 -2.63 -17.41
CA GLU A 245 4.90 -3.41 -18.61
C GLU A 245 5.07 -2.50 -19.83
N THR A 246 4.11 -1.59 -20.04
CA THR A 246 4.15 -0.60 -21.11
C THR A 246 5.41 0.27 -20.99
N MET A 247 5.66 0.85 -19.80
CA MET A 247 6.85 1.67 -19.55
C MET A 247 8.14 0.90 -19.84
N ILE A 248 8.27 -0.35 -19.37
CA ILE A 248 9.48 -1.16 -19.60
C ILE A 248 9.70 -1.41 -21.10
N ASN A 249 8.65 -1.70 -21.87
CA ASN A 249 8.76 -1.92 -23.31
C ASN A 249 9.18 -0.65 -24.05
N GLU A 250 8.62 0.50 -23.67
CA GLU A 250 8.97 1.80 -24.26
C GLU A 250 10.43 2.17 -23.98
N LEU A 251 10.91 1.96 -22.76
CA LEU A 251 12.32 2.19 -22.40
C LEU A 251 13.26 1.25 -23.19
N LYS A 252 12.91 -0.04 -23.32
CA LYS A 252 13.70 -0.99 -24.13
C LYS A 252 13.76 -0.61 -25.60
N LEU A 253 12.62 -0.23 -26.19
CA LEU A 253 12.56 0.21 -27.58
C LEU A 253 13.42 1.45 -27.79
N LYS A 254 13.42 2.38 -26.84
CA LYS A 254 14.28 3.56 -26.87
C LYS A 254 15.76 3.21 -26.83
N GLU A 255 16.20 2.32 -25.92
CA GLU A 255 17.59 1.86 -25.88
C GLU A 255 18.02 1.17 -27.18
N PHE A 256 17.13 0.34 -27.75
CA PHE A 256 17.39 -0.33 -29.03
C PHE A 256 17.56 0.67 -30.18
N GLN A 257 16.72 1.71 -30.23
CA GLN A 257 16.82 2.77 -31.23
C GLN A 257 18.09 3.62 -31.08
N LEU A 258 18.54 3.87 -29.85
CA LEU A 258 19.79 4.58 -29.57
C LEU A 258 21.02 3.74 -29.93
N ALA A 259 20.98 2.42 -29.70
CA ALA A 259 22.07 1.51 -30.05
C ALA A 259 22.17 1.22 -31.56
N SER A 260 21.09 1.46 -32.31
CA SER A 260 21.01 1.27 -33.76
C SER A 260 21.38 2.54 -34.56
N ARG A 261 21.75 3.63 -33.88
CA ARG A 261 22.24 4.89 -34.47
C ARG A 261 23.75 4.99 -34.30
#